data_AF-A0A1F0UGS7-F1
#
_entry.id   AF-A0A1F0UGS7-F1
#
_cell.length_a   1.000
_cell.length_b   1.000
_cell.length_c   1.000
_cell.angle_alpha   90.00
_cell.angle_beta   90.00
_cell.angle_gamma   90.00
#
_symmetry.space_group_name_H-M   'P 1'
#
loop_
_entity.id
_entity.type
_entity.pdbx_description
1 polymer ?
#
loop_
_entity_poly.entity_id
_entity_poly.type
_entity_poly.pdbx_seq_one_letter_code
_entity_poly.pdbx_strand_id
1 'polypeptide(L)'
;MKTKILAMFFLLPLFCSAQITMDDDCFDRSNRIFAKVILEVFDTSFVHKMVDNGQRFLLVLNVDTAGYVLGVRNGYVLGVRNGRGNFPETQVKEMTDKLREYFQTNMVQFPLCYVLQDIGLSSEDQLKLARKIFSEKKERLFGANFPGGLFFPYEADKRKGFKGSEFDYLLLRISQQKIPIKKKVSKGGKKDD
;
A
#
# COMPACT_ATOMS: atom_id res chain seq x y z
N MET A 1 38.25 42.64 -23.39
CA MET A 1 36.79 42.38 -23.50
C MET A 1 36.45 41.16 -22.68
N LYS A 2 35.45 41.30 -21.81
CA LYS A 2 34.98 40.29 -20.85
C LYS A 2 33.89 39.46 -21.50
N THR A 3 33.98 38.13 -21.41
CA THR A 3 32.80 37.26 -21.51
C THR A 3 33.07 36.02 -20.67
N LYS A 4 32.87 36.17 -19.35
CA LYS A 4 32.60 35.01 -18.49
C LYS A 4 31.16 34.62 -18.78
N ILE A 5 30.95 33.56 -19.54
CA ILE A 5 29.63 32.91 -19.65
C ILE A 5 29.40 32.27 -18.29
N LEU A 6 28.79 33.03 -17.39
CA LEU A 6 28.21 32.50 -16.17
C LEU A 6 26.99 31.71 -16.64
N ALA A 7 27.15 30.39 -16.78
CA ALA A 7 26.03 29.49 -16.97
C ALA A 7 25.15 29.61 -15.71
N MET A 8 24.20 30.53 -15.79
CA MET A 8 23.11 30.66 -14.85
C MET A 8 22.37 29.34 -14.95
N PHE A 9 22.67 28.42 -14.02
CA PHE A 9 21.81 27.29 -13.72
C PHE A 9 20.44 27.94 -13.49
N PHE A 10 19.58 27.84 -14.50
CA PHE A 10 18.16 27.99 -14.30
C PHE A 10 17.83 26.95 -13.23
N LEU A 11 17.76 27.42 -11.99
CA LEU A 11 16.80 26.95 -11.01
C LEU A 11 15.45 27.10 -11.69
N LEU A 12 15.16 26.21 -12.64
CA LEU A 12 13.81 25.85 -12.94
C LEU A 12 13.21 25.61 -11.56
N PRO A 13 12.12 26.29 -11.17
CA PRO A 13 11.28 25.69 -10.17
C PRO A 13 10.93 24.36 -10.81
N LEU A 14 11.61 23.28 -10.39
CA LEU A 14 11.03 21.96 -10.38
C LEU A 14 9.76 22.21 -9.59
N PHE A 15 8.69 22.58 -10.30
CA PHE A 15 7.36 22.60 -9.77
C PHE A 15 7.23 21.19 -9.27
N CYS A 16 7.39 21.04 -7.96
CA CYS A 16 7.42 19.80 -7.22
C CYS A 16 5.97 19.31 -7.23
N SER A 17 5.51 19.02 -8.43
CA SER A 17 4.20 18.53 -8.75
C SER A 17 4.16 17.18 -8.09
N ALA A 18 3.11 16.95 -7.31
CA ALA A 18 2.97 15.70 -6.62
C ALA A 18 3.14 14.54 -7.61
N GLN A 19 3.94 13.53 -7.24
CA GLN A 19 4.18 12.35 -8.07
C GLN A 19 2.99 11.39 -7.96
N ILE A 20 1.82 11.90 -8.33
CA ILE A 20 0.57 11.16 -8.36
C ILE A 20 0.49 10.39 -9.66
N THR A 21 0.14 9.10 -9.55
CA THR A 21 -0.04 8.17 -10.67
C THR A 21 -1.44 7.55 -10.64
N MET A 22 -1.87 7.05 -11.80
CA MET A 22 -3.12 6.31 -12.00
C MET A 22 -2.86 4.86 -12.44
N ASP A 23 -1.64 4.35 -12.22
CA ASP A 23 -1.29 2.98 -12.60
C ASP A 23 -2.19 1.97 -11.88
N ASP A 24 -2.68 0.98 -12.62
CA ASP A 24 -3.59 -0.05 -12.12
C ASP A 24 -3.04 -0.82 -10.91
N ASP A 25 -1.70 -0.95 -10.80
CA ASP A 25 -1.03 -1.64 -9.72
C ASP A 25 -0.57 -0.71 -8.58
N CYS A 26 -0.86 0.59 -8.63
CA CYS A 26 -0.37 1.56 -7.65
C CYS A 26 -0.77 1.21 -6.21
N PHE A 27 -2.05 0.90 -5.99
CA PHE A 27 -2.55 0.50 -4.66
C PHE A 27 -1.90 -0.79 -4.18
N ASP A 28 -1.68 -1.74 -5.08
CA ASP A 28 -1.02 -3.00 -4.79
C ASP A 28 0.46 -2.79 -4.42
N ARG A 29 1.17 -1.89 -5.12
CA ARG A 29 2.53 -1.46 -4.75
C ARG A 29 2.57 -0.81 -3.36
N SER A 30 1.66 0.13 -3.10
CA SER A 30 1.51 0.78 -1.79
C SER A 30 1.29 -0.24 -0.66
N ASN A 31 0.34 -1.16 -0.83
CA ASN A 31 0.07 -2.18 0.17
C ASN A 31 1.26 -3.13 0.38
N ARG A 32 2.00 -3.48 -0.68
CA ARG A 32 3.24 -4.29 -0.55
C ARG A 32 4.32 -3.57 0.24
N ILE A 33 4.54 -2.28 0.00
CA ILE A 33 5.51 -1.47 0.75
C ILE A 33 5.13 -1.48 2.22
N PHE A 34 3.88 -1.19 2.55
CA PHE A 34 3.46 -1.17 3.95
C PHE A 34 3.54 -2.55 4.60
N ALA A 35 3.18 -3.61 3.89
CA ALA A 35 3.30 -4.97 4.40
C ALA A 35 4.76 -5.39 4.66
N LYS A 36 5.72 -4.92 3.86
CA LYS A 36 7.16 -5.11 4.15
C LYS A 36 7.56 -4.38 5.42
N VAL A 37 7.16 -3.12 5.57
CA VAL A 37 7.42 -2.35 6.81
C VAL A 37 6.84 -3.06 8.03
N ILE A 38 5.60 -3.57 7.96
CA ILE A 38 4.99 -4.34 9.06
C ILE A 38 5.83 -5.59 9.40
N LEU A 39 6.33 -6.34 8.40
CA LEU A 39 7.16 -7.52 8.63
C LEU A 39 8.58 -7.18 9.15
N GLU A 40 9.08 -5.99 8.89
CA GLU A 40 10.37 -5.52 9.41
C GLU A 40 10.26 -5.00 10.85
N VAL A 41 9.15 -4.34 11.18
CA VAL A 41 8.92 -3.72 12.50
C VAL A 41 8.40 -4.72 13.52
N PHE A 42 7.64 -5.73 13.10
CA PHE A 42 6.99 -6.69 13.99
C PHE A 42 7.41 -8.11 13.71
N ASP A 43 7.48 -8.92 14.77
CA ASP A 43 7.81 -10.34 14.65
C ASP A 43 6.87 -11.08 13.70
N THR A 44 7.41 -11.98 12.90
CA THR A 44 6.66 -12.84 11.98
C THR A 44 5.49 -13.55 12.68
N SER A 45 5.68 -14.00 13.92
CA SER A 45 4.64 -14.69 14.70
C SER A 45 3.47 -13.77 15.06
N PHE A 46 3.74 -12.49 15.32
CA PHE A 46 2.74 -11.47 15.57
C PHE A 46 1.94 -11.17 14.30
N VAL A 47 2.64 -10.91 13.18
CA VAL A 47 2.01 -10.60 11.90
C VAL A 47 1.17 -11.79 11.40
N HIS A 48 1.65 -13.02 11.58
CA HIS A 48 0.89 -14.23 11.28
C HIS A 48 -0.43 -14.30 12.07
N LYS A 49 -0.38 -14.08 13.39
CA LYS A 49 -1.58 -14.03 14.23
C LYS A 49 -2.55 -12.93 13.80
N MET A 50 -2.03 -11.74 13.46
CA MET A 50 -2.88 -10.64 12.96
C MET A 50 -3.67 -11.07 11.72
N VAL A 51 -2.98 -11.70 10.78
CA VAL A 51 -3.56 -12.16 9.53
C VAL A 51 -4.60 -13.26 9.76
N ASP A 52 -4.27 -14.30 10.53
CA ASP A 52 -5.19 -15.42 10.82
C ASP A 52 -6.45 -14.96 11.56
N ASN A 53 -6.28 -13.97 12.43
CA ASN A 53 -7.38 -13.32 13.14
C ASN A 53 -8.12 -12.30 12.26
N GLY A 54 -7.81 -12.16 10.97
CA GLY A 54 -8.51 -11.24 10.06
C GLY A 54 -8.41 -9.77 10.47
N GLN A 55 -7.40 -9.41 11.26
CA GLN A 55 -7.25 -8.07 11.81
C GLN A 55 -6.72 -7.11 10.76
N ARG A 56 -7.21 -5.86 10.80
CA ARG A 56 -6.87 -4.82 9.84
C ARG A 56 -6.38 -3.57 10.55
N PHE A 57 -5.30 -3.01 10.04
CA PHE A 57 -4.64 -1.85 10.61
C PHE A 57 -4.47 -0.77 9.54
N LEU A 58 -4.90 0.45 9.85
CA LEU A 58 -4.65 1.65 9.04
C LEU A 58 -3.71 2.57 9.79
N LEU A 59 -2.65 3.00 9.13
CA LEU A 59 -1.80 4.06 9.59
C LEU A 59 -2.03 5.31 8.76
N VAL A 60 -2.29 6.44 9.41
CA VAL A 60 -2.37 7.74 8.75
C VAL A 60 -1.02 8.43 8.82
N LEU A 61 -0.43 8.58 7.65
CA LEU A 61 0.88 9.17 7.42
C LEU A 61 0.73 10.60 6.90
N ASN A 62 1.67 11.46 7.25
CA ASN A 62 1.91 12.70 6.52
C ASN A 62 3.07 12.46 5.56
N VAL A 63 2.90 12.82 4.29
CA VAL A 63 3.91 12.61 3.25
C VAL A 63 4.30 13.92 2.55
N ASP A 64 5.40 13.93 1.82
CA ASP A 64 5.73 15.02 0.90
C ASP A 64 5.06 14.84 -0.48
N THR A 65 5.41 15.69 -1.44
CA THR A 65 4.89 15.62 -2.81
C THR A 65 5.41 14.43 -3.61
N ALA A 66 6.53 13.83 -3.22
CA ALA A 66 7.04 12.60 -3.83
C ALA A 66 6.52 11.33 -3.14
N GLY A 67 5.86 11.46 -1.99
CA GLY A 67 5.32 10.35 -1.20
C GLY A 67 6.26 9.84 -0.12
N TYR A 68 7.35 10.55 0.21
CA TYR A 68 8.19 10.22 1.36
C TYR A 68 7.46 10.53 2.66
N VAL A 69 7.55 9.61 3.62
CA VAL A 69 6.92 9.78 4.93
C VAL A 69 7.65 10.84 5.74
N LEU A 70 6.91 11.89 6.13
CA LEU A 70 7.38 12.97 6.99
C LEU A 70 7.02 12.72 8.47
N GLY A 71 6.03 11.87 8.73
CA GLY A 71 5.65 11.48 10.07
C GLY A 71 4.35 10.68 10.15
N VAL A 72 4.12 10.09 11.31
CA VAL A 72 2.90 9.33 11.64
C VAL A 72 1.96 10.22 12.45
N ARG A 73 0.73 10.39 11.98
CA ARG A 73 -0.34 11.08 12.73
C ARG A 73 -0.94 10.14 13.76
N ASN A 74 -1.75 9.17 13.31
CA ASN A 74 -2.49 8.23 14.14
C ASN A 74 -2.58 6.85 13.47
N GLY A 75 -2.78 5.80 14.27
CA GLY A 75 -3.18 4.46 13.82
C GLY A 75 -4.64 4.18 14.19
N TYR A 76 -5.34 3.45 13.32
CA TYR A 76 -6.74 3.07 13.50
C TYR A 76 -6.93 1.58 13.18
N VAL A 77 -7.91 0.96 13.82
CA VAL A 77 -8.38 -0.38 13.46
C VAL A 77 -9.46 -0.23 12.40
N LEU A 78 -9.24 -0.81 11.22
CA LEU A 78 -10.24 -0.78 10.14
C LEU A 78 -11.16 -1.99 10.19
N GLY A 79 -11.94 -2.09 11.27
CA GLY A 79 -12.98 -3.09 11.42
C GLY A 79 -12.52 -4.53 11.20
N VAL A 80 -13.48 -5.43 11.27
CA VAL A 80 -13.21 -6.86 11.37
C VAL A 80 -13.67 -7.56 10.11
N ARG A 81 -12.81 -8.37 9.48
CA ARG A 81 -13.30 -9.35 8.50
C ARG A 81 -13.96 -10.48 9.27
N ASN A 82 -15.27 -10.68 9.08
CA ASN A 82 -16.02 -11.82 9.63
C ASN A 82 -16.08 -11.91 11.18
N GLY A 83 -16.09 -10.80 11.92
CA GLY A 83 -16.25 -10.81 13.39
C GLY A 83 -15.04 -11.29 14.22
N ARG A 84 -13.90 -11.59 13.59
CA ARG A 84 -12.61 -11.90 14.24
C ARG A 84 -11.86 -10.66 14.82
N GLY A 85 -12.22 -10.26 16.04
CA GLY A 85 -11.43 -9.46 17.00
C GLY A 85 -10.75 -8.14 16.55
N ASN A 86 -11.16 -7.01 17.14
CA ASN A 86 -10.39 -5.76 17.05
C ASN A 86 -9.06 -5.87 17.83
N PHE A 87 -8.07 -5.07 17.46
CA PHE A 87 -6.91 -4.84 18.32
C PHE A 87 -7.36 -4.14 19.62
N PRO A 88 -6.87 -4.56 20.80
CA PRO A 88 -6.93 -3.74 22.00
C PRO A 88 -6.30 -2.37 21.72
N GLU A 89 -6.88 -1.29 22.26
CA GLU A 89 -6.37 0.08 22.03
C GLU A 89 -4.91 0.25 22.43
N THR A 90 -4.49 -0.43 23.51
CA THR A 90 -3.09 -0.45 23.96
C THR A 90 -2.16 -1.03 22.90
N GLN A 91 -2.57 -2.10 22.22
CA GLN A 91 -1.82 -2.71 21.13
C GLN A 91 -1.77 -1.80 19.90
N VAL A 92 -2.87 -1.12 19.55
CA VAL A 92 -2.90 -0.13 18.45
C VAL A 92 -1.91 1.00 18.72
N LYS A 93 -1.86 1.49 19.95
CA LYS A 93 -0.93 2.55 20.36
C LYS A 93 0.52 2.07 20.25
N GLU A 94 0.85 0.90 20.82
CA GLU A 94 2.19 0.33 20.74
C GLU A 94 2.65 0.12 19.29
N MET A 95 1.77 -0.42 18.44
CA MET A 95 2.06 -0.58 17.01
C MET A 95 2.31 0.77 16.32
N THR A 96 1.49 1.77 16.63
CA THR A 96 1.63 3.12 16.06
C THR A 96 2.94 3.76 16.49
N ASP A 97 3.34 3.60 17.76
CA ASP A 97 4.57 4.16 18.30
C ASP A 97 5.82 3.51 17.66
N LYS A 98 5.85 2.17 17.53
CA LYS A 98 6.93 1.45 16.83
C LYS A 98 7.05 1.85 15.36
N LEU A 99 5.92 1.98 14.66
CA LEU A 99 5.91 2.43 13.27
C LEU A 99 6.35 3.89 13.14
N ARG A 100 5.99 4.74 14.11
CA ARG A 100 6.47 6.13 14.14
C ARG A 100 7.98 6.20 14.22
N GLU A 101 8.59 5.43 15.12
CA GLU A 101 10.05 5.34 15.25
C GLU A 101 10.73 4.83 13.96
N TYR A 102 10.15 3.80 13.35
CA TYR A 102 10.67 3.27 12.08
C TYR A 102 10.65 4.32 10.97
N PHE A 103 9.56 5.07 10.78
CA PHE A 103 9.48 6.11 9.75
C PHE A 103 10.31 7.36 10.05
N GLN A 104 10.68 7.61 11.31
CA GLN A 104 11.63 8.68 11.65
C GLN A 104 13.06 8.35 11.25
N THR A 105 13.41 7.07 11.21
CA THR A 105 14.77 6.58 10.94
C THR A 105 14.95 6.09 9.50
N ASN A 106 13.87 5.67 8.84
CA ASN A 106 13.90 5.09 7.50
C ASN A 106 13.14 5.97 6.51
N MET A 107 13.79 6.29 5.39
CA MET A 107 13.16 7.01 4.28
C MET A 107 12.28 6.06 3.46
N VAL A 108 11.02 5.93 3.85
CA VAL A 108 10.03 5.15 3.10
C VAL A 108 9.26 6.06 2.16
N GLN A 109 9.16 5.66 0.89
CA GLN A 109 8.38 6.34 -0.13
C GLN A 109 7.18 5.48 -0.53
N PHE A 110 5.99 6.06 -0.49
CA PHE A 110 4.77 5.43 -1.01
C PHE A 110 4.40 6.02 -2.38
N PRO A 111 3.97 5.20 -3.35
CA PRO A 111 3.39 5.74 -4.58
C PRO A 111 2.06 6.43 -4.25
N LEU A 112 1.90 7.66 -4.72
CA LEU A 112 0.67 8.43 -4.52
C LEU A 112 -0.35 8.03 -5.60
N CYS A 113 -1.36 7.27 -5.21
CA CYS A 113 -2.35 6.72 -6.14
C CYS A 113 -3.57 7.64 -6.27
N TYR A 114 -4.04 7.87 -7.50
CA TYR A 114 -5.29 8.58 -7.78
C TYR A 114 -6.26 7.68 -8.52
N VAL A 115 -7.53 7.74 -8.11
CA VAL A 115 -8.64 7.05 -8.76
C VAL A 115 -9.46 8.10 -9.50
N LEU A 116 -9.70 7.84 -10.79
CA LEU A 116 -10.54 8.70 -11.61
C LEU A 116 -11.93 8.84 -11.01
N GLN A 117 -12.44 10.07 -11.02
CA GLN A 117 -13.77 10.40 -10.57
C GLN A 117 -14.66 10.70 -11.78
N ASP A 118 -15.94 10.39 -11.66
CA ASP A 118 -16.93 10.74 -12.68
C ASP A 118 -17.36 12.20 -12.51
N ILE A 119 -16.52 13.12 -12.96
CA ILE A 119 -16.67 14.58 -12.78
C ILE A 119 -16.64 15.36 -14.09
N GLY A 120 -16.87 14.69 -15.23
CA GLY A 120 -16.92 15.33 -16.56
C GLY A 120 -15.58 15.89 -17.07
N LEU A 121 -14.46 15.54 -16.44
CA LEU A 121 -13.11 15.93 -16.87
C LEU A 121 -12.37 14.76 -17.51
N SER A 122 -11.49 15.06 -18.47
CA SER A 122 -10.57 14.07 -19.04
C SER A 122 -9.64 13.50 -17.96
N SER A 123 -9.16 12.27 -18.12
CA SER A 123 -8.23 11.64 -17.17
C SER A 123 -6.97 12.47 -16.94
N GLU A 124 -6.48 13.15 -17.99
CA GLU A 124 -5.30 14.01 -17.90
C GLU A 124 -5.58 15.26 -17.04
N ASP A 125 -6.73 15.90 -17.23
CA ASP A 125 -7.12 17.08 -16.47
C ASP A 125 -7.40 16.76 -15.01
N GLN A 126 -8.02 15.61 -14.73
CA GLN A 126 -8.19 15.11 -13.37
C GLN A 126 -6.83 14.89 -12.69
N LEU A 127 -5.85 14.31 -13.40
CA LEU A 127 -4.53 14.09 -12.84
C LEU A 127 -3.78 15.42 -12.57
N LYS A 128 -3.86 16.38 -13.50
CA LYS A 128 -3.30 17.73 -13.30
C LYS A 128 -3.93 18.41 -12.08
N LEU A 129 -5.26 18.33 -11.96
CA LEU A 129 -6.00 18.89 -10.83
C LEU A 129 -5.61 18.21 -9.50
N ALA A 130 -5.55 16.88 -9.48
CA ALA A 130 -5.14 16.12 -8.31
C ALA A 130 -3.73 16.50 -7.84
N ARG A 131 -2.78 16.60 -8.77
CA ARG A 131 -1.39 17.02 -8.48
C ARG A 131 -1.34 18.43 -7.91
N LYS A 132 -2.07 19.37 -8.51
CA LYS A 132 -2.15 20.75 -8.02
C LYS A 132 -2.72 20.80 -6.60
N ILE A 133 -3.90 20.22 -6.38
CA ILE A 133 -4.57 20.18 -5.08
C ILE A 133 -3.64 19.56 -4.02
N PHE A 134 -3.00 18.44 -4.34
CA PHE A 134 -2.13 17.76 -3.38
C PHE A 134 -0.85 18.54 -3.09
N SER A 135 -0.23 19.16 -4.10
CA SER A 135 0.94 20.02 -3.92
C SER A 135 0.65 21.25 -3.06
N GLU A 136 -0.55 21.83 -3.14
CA GLU A 136 -0.94 23.02 -2.38
C GLU A 136 -1.35 22.72 -0.92
N LYS A 137 -1.62 21.45 -0.58
CA LYS A 137 -1.98 21.08 0.80
C LYS A 137 -0.80 21.24 1.77
N LYS A 138 -1.07 21.90 2.90
CA LYS A 138 -0.13 21.96 4.05
C LYS A 138 0.17 20.58 4.62
N GLU A 139 -0.88 19.76 4.76
CA GLU A 139 -0.76 18.38 5.22
C GLU A 139 -1.27 17.43 4.14
N ARG A 140 -0.43 16.45 3.79
CA ARG A 140 -0.70 15.48 2.73
C ARG A 140 -0.90 14.14 3.41
N LEU A 141 -2.15 13.89 3.81
CA LEU A 141 -2.50 12.68 4.53
C LEU A 141 -2.55 11.50 3.57
N PHE A 142 -1.92 10.40 3.97
CA PHE A 142 -1.86 9.15 3.22
C PHE A 142 -2.26 8.00 4.14
N GLY A 143 -3.15 7.13 3.68
CA GLY A 143 -3.59 5.96 4.43
C GLY A 143 -2.84 4.70 3.99
N ALA A 144 -2.04 4.13 4.88
CA ALA A 144 -1.35 2.86 4.66
C ALA A 144 -2.15 1.73 5.33
N ASN A 145 -2.64 0.78 4.52
CA ASN A 145 -3.53 -0.28 4.98
C ASN A 145 -2.82 -1.63 5.03
N PHE A 146 -2.86 -2.28 6.18
CA PHE A 146 -2.39 -3.65 6.34
C PHE A 146 -3.55 -4.59 6.73
N PRO A 147 -3.67 -5.76 6.10
CA PRO A 147 -2.90 -6.20 4.93
C PRO A 147 -3.48 -5.68 3.59
N GLY A 148 -4.47 -4.79 3.64
CA GLY A 148 -4.96 -4.00 2.51
C GLY A 148 -5.54 -4.84 1.36
N GLY A 149 -5.34 -4.35 0.14
CA GLY A 149 -5.80 -5.00 -1.09
C GLY A 149 -5.10 -6.31 -1.43
N LEU A 150 -3.97 -6.62 -0.76
CA LEU A 150 -3.20 -7.86 -1.02
C LEU A 150 -4.03 -9.11 -0.76
N PHE A 151 -4.99 -9.04 0.15
CA PHE A 151 -5.86 -10.17 0.49
C PHE A 151 -7.14 -10.29 -0.33
N PHE A 152 -7.55 -9.26 -1.06
CA PHE A 152 -8.85 -9.28 -1.75
C PHE A 152 -9.03 -10.52 -2.66
N PRO A 153 -8.01 -11.00 -3.38
CA PRO A 153 -8.15 -12.18 -4.23
C PRO A 153 -7.99 -13.54 -3.51
N TYR A 154 -7.64 -13.57 -2.22
CA TYR A 154 -7.35 -14.82 -1.49
C TYR A 154 -8.49 -15.84 -1.58
N GLU A 155 -9.73 -15.44 -1.30
CA GLU A 155 -10.88 -16.36 -1.35
C GLU A 155 -11.15 -16.90 -2.74
N ALA A 156 -10.92 -16.09 -3.77
CA ALA A 156 -11.08 -16.51 -5.15
C ALA A 156 -9.99 -17.53 -5.52
N ASP A 157 -8.75 -17.28 -5.13
CA ASP A 157 -7.63 -18.19 -5.41
C ASP A 157 -7.69 -19.47 -4.56
N LYS A 158 -8.23 -19.39 -3.35
CA LYS A 158 -8.54 -20.56 -2.51
C LYS A 158 -9.55 -21.47 -3.22
N ARG A 159 -10.64 -20.90 -3.75
CA ARG A 159 -11.64 -21.62 -4.56
C ARG A 159 -11.04 -22.23 -5.82
N LYS A 160 -10.04 -21.59 -6.42
CA LYS A 160 -9.31 -22.11 -7.59
C LYS A 160 -8.31 -23.23 -7.26
N GLY A 161 -7.99 -23.46 -5.99
CA GLY A 161 -7.15 -24.58 -5.54
C GLY A 161 -5.86 -24.20 -4.83
N PHE A 162 -5.66 -22.92 -4.46
CA PHE A 162 -4.59 -22.54 -3.54
C PHE A 162 -4.76 -23.23 -2.18
N LYS A 163 -3.68 -23.80 -1.63
CA LYS A 163 -3.72 -24.59 -0.39
C LYS A 163 -3.09 -23.95 0.84
N GLY A 164 -2.27 -22.90 0.68
CA GLY A 164 -1.60 -22.23 1.81
C GLY A 164 -2.56 -21.48 2.73
N SER A 165 -2.04 -21.01 3.87
CA SER A 165 -2.74 -20.15 4.82
C SER A 165 -2.94 -18.74 4.24
N GLU A 166 -3.68 -17.89 4.97
CA GLU A 166 -3.78 -16.47 4.65
C GLU A 166 -2.40 -15.81 4.72
N PHE A 167 -1.59 -16.17 5.70
CA PHE A 167 -0.23 -15.64 5.84
C PHE A 167 0.72 -16.10 4.72
N ASP A 168 0.65 -17.38 4.31
CA ASP A 168 1.43 -17.86 3.16
C ASP A 168 1.07 -17.08 1.89
N TYR A 169 -0.22 -16.82 1.70
CA TYR A 169 -0.70 -16.03 0.57
C TYR A 169 -0.18 -14.60 0.60
N LEU A 170 -0.18 -13.96 1.78
CA LEU A 170 0.39 -12.62 1.95
C LEU A 170 1.87 -12.58 1.57
N LEU A 171 2.68 -13.54 2.04
CA LEU A 171 4.11 -13.59 1.72
C LEU A 171 4.35 -13.76 0.21
N LEU A 172 3.54 -14.58 -0.46
CA LEU A 172 3.58 -14.71 -1.93
C LEU A 172 3.23 -13.39 -2.63
N ARG A 173 2.22 -12.67 -2.16
CA ARG A 173 1.81 -11.37 -2.73
C ARG A 173 2.85 -10.28 -2.49
N ILE A 174 3.47 -10.23 -1.32
CA ILE A 174 4.56 -9.29 -1.01
C ILE A 174 5.77 -9.53 -1.90
N SER A 175 6.13 -10.80 -2.11
CA SER A 175 7.26 -11.22 -2.95
C SER A 175 6.95 -11.24 -4.44
N GLN A 176 5.71 -10.92 -4.83
CA GLN A 176 5.22 -10.96 -6.22
C GLN A 176 5.40 -12.34 -6.88
N GLN A 177 5.41 -13.40 -6.07
CA GLN A 177 5.49 -14.77 -6.57
C GLN A 177 4.15 -15.22 -7.16
N LYS A 178 4.24 -16.10 -8.16
CA LYS A 178 3.05 -16.70 -8.76
C LYS A 178 2.31 -17.54 -7.71
N ILE A 179 1.01 -17.28 -7.54
CA ILE A 179 0.16 -18.06 -6.64
C ILE A 179 0.07 -19.51 -7.16
N PRO A 180 0.48 -20.52 -6.37
CA PRO A 180 0.47 -21.90 -6.79
C PRO A 180 -0.97 -22.45 -6.78
N ILE A 181 -1.63 -22.33 -7.91
CA ILE A 181 -2.98 -22.89 -8.15
C ILE A 181 -2.81 -24.22 -8.87
N LYS A 182 -3.13 -25.33 -8.19
CA LYS A 182 -3.25 -26.63 -8.88
C LYS A 182 -4.50 -26.57 -9.75
N LYS A 183 -4.33 -26.55 -11.08
CA LYS A 183 -5.45 -26.79 -12.01
C LYS A 183 -6.11 -28.10 -11.60
N LYS A 184 -7.44 -28.10 -11.41
CA LYS A 184 -8.19 -29.36 -11.32
C LYS A 184 -7.88 -30.13 -12.60
N VAL A 185 -7.16 -31.24 -12.49
CA VAL A 185 -7.09 -32.21 -13.56
C VAL A 185 -8.52 -32.73 -13.69
N SER A 186 -9.18 -32.36 -14.78
CA SER A 186 -10.45 -32.97 -15.17
C SER A 186 -10.22 -34.47 -15.28
N LYS A 187 -10.65 -35.23 -14.26
CA LYS A 187 -10.89 -36.67 -14.42
C LYS A 187 -12.17 -36.81 -15.23
N GLY A 188 -12.03 -36.77 -16.55
CA GLY A 188 -13.07 -37.05 -17.53
C GLY A 188 -12.36 -37.34 -18.86
N GLY A 189 -12.37 -38.54 -19.45
CA GLY A 189 -13.20 -39.71 -19.16
C GLY A 189 -12.49 -41.04 -19.39
N LYS A 190 -12.89 -42.00 -18.56
CA LYS A 190 -12.91 -43.45 -18.73
C LYS A 190 -14.00 -43.89 -17.75
N LYS A 191 -15.06 -44.62 -18.07
CA LYS A 191 -15.62 -45.28 -19.27
C LYS A 191 -17.14 -44.98 -19.23
N ASP A 192 -17.92 -45.19 -20.29
CA ASP A 192 -18.77 -46.36 -20.58
C ASP A 192 -19.54 -45.93 -21.87
N ASP A 193 -19.75 -46.65 -22.97
CA ASP A 193 -19.64 -48.06 -23.40
C ASP A 193 -19.05 -48.12 -24.83
#